data_AF-A0A853G3B4-F1
#
_entry.id   AF-A0A853G3B4-F1
#
_cell.length_a   1.000
_cell.length_b   1.000
_cell.length_c   1.000
_cell.angle_alpha   90.00
_cell.angle_beta   90.00
_cell.angle_gamma   90.00
#
_symmetry.space_group_name_H-M   'P 1'
#
loop_
_entity.id
_entity.type
_entity.pdbx_description
1 polymer ?
#
loop_
_entity_poly.entity_id
_entity_poly.type
_entity_poly.pdbx_seq_one_letter_code
_entity_poly.pdbx_strand_id
1 'polypeptide(L)'
;MNDFNPISLWFIAWETLSVWFWPVIIVALLLLLGVVTGFRALRRHGRSAGRPLAGAIIVALAATFVGTWAMPYLTHAAPSSLGSFLDWLTAFLLALAIGMAVFALAFSLMARRCVRKGQRA
;
A
#
# COMPACT_ATOMS: atom_id res chain seq x y z
N MET A 1 25.74 -2.15 -14.50
CA MET A 1 24.31 -2.33 -14.14
C MET A 1 23.45 -2.23 -15.41
N ASN A 2 23.70 -3.08 -16.42
CA ASN A 2 22.98 -3.04 -17.71
C ASN A 2 22.21 -4.36 -18.00
N ASP A 3 22.23 -5.32 -17.07
CA ASP A 3 21.55 -6.62 -17.19
C ASP A 3 20.12 -6.60 -16.61
N PHE A 4 19.57 -5.40 -16.39
CA PHE A 4 18.19 -5.28 -15.91
C PHE A 4 17.23 -5.53 -17.07
N ASN A 5 16.83 -6.79 -17.23
CA ASN A 5 15.84 -7.19 -18.22
C ASN A 5 14.43 -7.17 -17.60
N PRO A 6 13.56 -6.22 -17.96
CA PRO A 6 12.21 -6.12 -17.41
C PRO A 6 11.32 -7.33 -17.75
N ILE A 7 11.63 -8.03 -18.84
CA ILE A 7 10.93 -9.27 -19.23
C ILE A 7 11.24 -10.39 -18.22
N SER A 8 12.50 -10.49 -17.79
CA SER A 8 12.90 -11.48 -16.78
C SER A 8 12.22 -11.21 -15.43
N LEU A 9 12.10 -9.94 -15.03
CA LEU A 9 11.38 -9.56 -13.81
C LEU A 9 9.89 -9.91 -13.86
N TRP A 10 9.26 -9.65 -15.02
CA TRP A 10 7.87 -10.05 -15.24
C TRP A 10 7.71 -11.56 -15.09
N PHE A 11 8.60 -12.34 -15.70
CA PHE A 11 8.54 -13.79 -15.65
C PHE A 11 8.73 -14.32 -14.22
N ILE A 12 9.71 -13.78 -13.49
CA ILE A 12 9.95 -14.13 -12.07
C ILE A 12 8.72 -13.81 -11.23
N ALA A 13 8.11 -12.63 -11.40
CA ALA A 13 6.93 -12.24 -10.65
C ALA A 13 5.71 -13.12 -10.99
N TRP A 14 5.51 -13.43 -12.27
CA TRP A 14 4.46 -14.33 -12.74
C TRP A 14 4.61 -15.73 -12.14
N GLU A 15 5.81 -16.30 -12.20
CA GLU A 15 6.08 -17.64 -11.67
C GLU A 15 5.91 -17.69 -10.14
N THR A 16 6.39 -16.65 -9.45
CA THR A 16 6.34 -16.57 -7.98
C THR A 16 4.92 -16.39 -7.46
N LEU A 17 4.12 -15.53 -8.09
CA LEU A 17 2.75 -15.24 -7.67
C LEU A 17 1.75 -16.24 -8.27
N SER A 18 2.09 -16.88 -9.38
CA SER A 18 1.26 -17.85 -10.10
C SER A 18 -0.18 -17.34 -10.26
N VAL A 19 -1.17 -18.10 -9.80
CA VAL A 19 -2.60 -17.76 -9.84
C VAL A 19 -2.92 -16.42 -9.15
N TRP A 20 -2.14 -16.01 -8.14
CA TRP A 20 -2.35 -14.75 -7.41
C TRP A 20 -1.87 -13.51 -8.15
N PHE A 21 -1.10 -13.67 -9.23
CA PHE A 21 -0.54 -12.55 -9.98
C PHE A 21 -1.61 -11.58 -10.47
N TRP A 22 -2.64 -12.09 -11.17
CA TRP A 22 -3.72 -11.28 -11.72
C TRP A 22 -4.58 -10.59 -10.64
N PRO A 23 -5.06 -11.30 -9.60
CA PRO A 23 -5.76 -10.68 -8.48
C PRO A 23 -4.97 -9.52 -7.85
N VAL A 24 -3.67 -9.71 -7.59
CA VAL A 24 -2.82 -8.67 -6.98
C VAL A 24 -2.71 -7.45 -7.89
N ILE A 25 -2.53 -7.64 -9.20
CA ILE A 25 -2.51 -6.54 -10.17
C ILE A 25 -3.83 -5.79 -10.19
N ILE A 26 -4.97 -6.50 -10.23
CA ILE A 26 -6.30 -5.87 -10.26
C ILE A 26 -6.50 -5.02 -9.00
N VAL A 27 -6.15 -5.56 -7.83
CA VAL A 27 -6.23 -4.80 -6.56
C VAL A 27 -5.33 -3.58 -6.59
N ALA A 28 -4.09 -3.70 -7.06
CA ALA A 28 -3.17 -2.58 -7.17
C ALA A 28 -3.71 -1.48 -8.09
N LEU A 29 -4.29 -1.85 -9.24
CA LEU A 29 -4.91 -0.91 -10.17
C LEU A 29 -6.14 -0.22 -9.55
N LEU A 30 -6.99 -0.95 -8.83
CA LEU A 30 -8.15 -0.37 -8.14
C LEU A 30 -7.73 0.62 -7.06
N LEU A 31 -6.69 0.31 -6.29
CA LEU A 31 -6.13 1.20 -5.28
C LEU A 31 -5.55 2.47 -5.91
N LEU A 32 -4.79 2.34 -7.00
CA LEU A 32 -4.25 3.46 -7.75
C LEU A 32 -5.36 4.34 -8.33
N LEU A 33 -6.40 3.73 -8.89
CA LEU A 33 -7.57 4.44 -9.38
C LEU A 33 -8.31 5.17 -8.25
N GLY A 34 -8.40 4.57 -7.05
CA GLY A 34 -8.92 5.22 -5.85
C GLY A 34 -8.16 6.50 -5.49
N VAL A 35 -6.83 6.44 -5.49
CA VAL A 35 -5.96 7.59 -5.20
C VAL A 35 -6.10 8.68 -6.26
N VAL A 36 -6.04 8.32 -7.55
CA VAL A 36 -6.16 9.27 -8.67
C VAL A 36 -7.52 9.95 -8.66
N THR A 37 -8.61 9.18 -8.47
CA THR A 37 -9.97 9.74 -8.40
C THR A 37 -10.16 10.62 -7.17
N GLY A 38 -9.61 10.22 -6.02
CA GLY A 38 -9.59 11.04 -4.80
C GLY A 38 -8.90 12.38 -5.04
N PHE A 39 -7.68 12.37 -5.60
CA PHE A 39 -6.93 13.59 -5.88
C PHE A 39 -7.65 14.49 -6.89
N ARG A 40 -8.17 13.92 -7.99
CA ARG A 40 -8.99 14.65 -8.97
C ARG A 40 -10.24 15.26 -8.33
N ALA A 41 -10.92 14.53 -7.45
CA ALA A 41 -12.10 15.03 -6.76
C ALA A 41 -11.79 16.21 -5.83
N LEU A 42 -10.69 16.16 -5.08
CA LEU A 42 -10.24 17.29 -4.26
C LEU A 42 -9.87 18.50 -5.11
N ARG A 43 -9.11 18.30 -6.19
CA ARG A 43 -8.69 19.37 -7.10
C ARG A 43 -9.90 20.05 -7.74
N ARG A 44 -10.89 19.28 -8.18
CA ARG A 44 -12.15 19.82 -8.76
C ARG A 44 -12.94 20.67 -7.78
N HIS A 45 -12.87 20.39 -6.48
CA HIS A 45 -13.59 21.14 -5.44
C HIS A 45 -12.70 22.18 -4.73
N GLY A 46 -11.52 22.49 -5.28
CA GLY A 46 -10.61 23.50 -4.72
C GLY A 46 -10.11 23.20 -3.30
N ARG A 47 -10.16 21.94 -2.85
CA ARG A 47 -9.80 21.57 -1.47
C ARG A 47 -8.36 21.06 -1.36
N SER A 48 -7.68 21.48 -0.30
CA SER A 48 -6.33 21.02 0.01
C SER A 48 -6.31 19.52 0.34
N ALA A 49 -5.36 18.80 -0.27
CA ALA A 49 -5.11 17.39 -0.02
C ALA A 49 -4.26 17.14 1.25
N GLY A 50 -3.75 18.18 1.92
CA GLY A 50 -2.80 18.03 3.02
C GLY A 50 -3.35 17.21 4.20
N ARG A 51 -4.57 17.52 4.67
CA ARG A 51 -5.22 16.79 5.78
C ARG A 51 -5.50 15.30 5.46
N PRO A 52 -6.17 14.95 4.35
CA PRO A 52 -6.41 13.55 4.02
C PRO A 52 -5.11 12.79 3.71
N LEU A 53 -4.09 13.45 3.15
CA LEU A 53 -2.78 12.85 2.92
C LEU A 53 -2.08 12.55 4.23
N ALA A 54 -1.97 13.51 5.14
CA ALA A 54 -1.34 13.31 6.45
C ALA A 54 -2.04 12.22 7.26
N GLY A 55 -3.38 12.23 7.28
CA GLY A 55 -4.16 11.16 7.94
C GLY A 55 -3.90 9.79 7.33
N ALA A 56 -3.86 9.68 6.00
CA ALA A 56 -3.56 8.42 5.32
C ALA A 56 -2.13 7.94 5.60
N ILE A 57 -1.14 8.84 5.64
CA ILE A 57 0.26 8.51 5.98
C ILE A 57 0.34 7.92 7.40
N ILE A 58 -0.30 8.56 8.37
CA ILE A 58 -0.28 8.09 9.78
C ILE A 58 -0.90 6.69 9.89
N VAL A 59 -2.05 6.47 9.25
CA VAL A 59 -2.74 5.17 9.26
C VAL A 59 -1.90 4.11 8.55
N ALA A 60 -1.26 4.46 7.44
CA ALA A 60 -0.38 3.57 6.70
C ALA A 60 0.86 3.18 7.51
N LEU A 61 1.51 4.15 8.18
CA LEU A 61 2.63 3.90 9.08
C LEU A 61 2.25 2.96 10.22
N ALA A 62 1.09 3.19 10.84
CA ALA A 62 0.58 2.31 11.88
C ALA A 62 0.34 0.90 11.34
N ALA A 63 -0.25 0.76 10.15
CA ALA A 63 -0.47 -0.52 9.50
C ALA A 63 0.84 -1.24 9.14
N THR A 64 1.85 -0.53 8.62
CA THR A 64 3.18 -1.09 8.34
C THR A 64 3.84 -1.56 9.62
N PHE A 65 3.76 -0.77 10.69
CA PHE A 65 4.34 -1.13 11.99
C PHE A 65 3.70 -2.40 12.54
N VAL A 66 2.37 -2.46 12.61
CA VAL A 66 1.64 -3.65 13.04
C VAL A 66 1.92 -4.84 12.13
N GLY A 67 1.95 -4.63 10.81
CA GLY A 67 2.26 -5.66 9.82
C GLY A 67 3.66 -6.25 9.99
N THR A 68 4.65 -5.43 10.35
CA THR A 68 6.04 -5.88 10.57
C THR A 68 6.09 -6.88 11.73
N TRP A 69 5.37 -6.59 12.82
CA TRP A 69 5.26 -7.50 13.96
C TRP A 69 4.38 -8.72 13.67
N ALA A 70 3.39 -8.58 12.80
CA ALA A 70 2.51 -9.67 12.38
C ALA A 70 3.17 -10.61 11.36
N MET A 71 4.28 -10.22 10.75
CA MET A 71 4.87 -10.93 9.61
C MET A 71 5.28 -12.38 9.89
N PRO A 72 5.88 -12.73 11.04
CA PRO A 72 6.17 -14.12 11.37
C PRO A 72 4.92 -15.00 11.36
N TYR A 73 3.80 -14.46 11.85
CA TYR A 73 2.52 -15.18 11.88
C TYR A 73 1.90 -15.32 10.49
N LEU A 74 2.03 -14.30 9.65
CA LEU A 74 1.49 -14.28 8.28
C LEU A 74 2.28 -15.19 7.32
N THR A 75 3.58 -15.38 7.55
CA THR A 75 4.45 -16.22 6.72
C THR A 75 4.64 -17.63 7.28
N HIS A 76 3.96 -17.97 8.38
CA HIS A 76 4.18 -19.21 9.14
C HIS A 76 5.64 -19.41 9.59
N ALA A 77 6.42 -18.33 9.67
CA ALA A 77 7.78 -18.38 10.19
C ALA A 77 7.76 -18.46 11.72
N ALA A 78 8.72 -19.19 12.30
CA ALA A 78 8.90 -19.19 13.74
C ALA A 78 9.24 -17.78 14.23
N PRO A 79 8.64 -17.26 15.32
CA PRO A 79 8.95 -15.92 15.83
C PRO A 79 10.43 -15.69 16.14
N SER A 80 11.18 -16.78 16.40
CA SER A 80 12.63 -16.79 16.59
C SER A 80 13.43 -16.49 15.32
N SER A 81 12.79 -16.40 14.14
CA SER A 81 13.45 -16.09 12.87
C SER A 81 13.74 -14.60 12.70
N LEU A 82 13.17 -13.71 13.53
CA LEU A 82 13.51 -12.29 13.56
C LEU A 82 14.76 -12.04 14.42
N GLY A 83 15.85 -12.74 14.12
CA GLY A 83 17.08 -12.73 14.91
C GLY A 83 18.08 -11.65 14.47
N SER A 84 18.06 -11.27 13.19
CA SER A 84 18.99 -10.30 12.62
C SER A 84 18.31 -9.01 12.17
N PHE A 85 19.10 -7.94 12.03
CA PHE A 85 18.64 -6.67 11.47
C PHE A 85 18.06 -6.83 10.06
N LEU A 86 18.62 -7.72 9.24
CA LEU A 86 18.15 -8.00 7.89
C LEU A 86 16.75 -8.64 7.90
N ASP A 87 16.45 -9.47 8.90
CA ASP A 87 15.13 -10.10 9.03
C ASP A 87 14.05 -9.05 9.35
N TRP A 88 14.37 -8.12 10.25
CA TRP A 88 13.51 -6.97 10.56
C TRP A 88 13.31 -6.04 9.37
N LEU A 89 14.38 -5.76 8.61
CA LEU A 89 14.29 -4.93 7.41
C LEU A 89 13.40 -5.60 6.35
N THR A 90 13.56 -6.91 6.15
CA THR A 90 12.78 -7.66 5.16
C THR A 90 11.31 -7.74 5.57
N ALA A 91 11.03 -8.02 6.85
CA ALA A 91 9.68 -7.99 7.40
C ALA A 91 9.03 -6.61 7.25
N PHE A 92 9.79 -5.53 7.48
CA PHE A 92 9.33 -4.16 7.28
C PHE A 92 9.02 -3.85 5.81
N LEU A 93 9.89 -4.26 4.88
CA LEU A 93 9.67 -4.08 3.43
C LEU A 93 8.44 -4.85 2.94
N LEU A 94 8.23 -6.08 3.43
CA LEU A 94 7.03 -6.86 3.15
C LEU A 94 5.79 -6.18 3.73
N ALA A 95 5.85 -5.72 4.98
CA ALA A 95 4.75 -5.02 5.64
C ALA A 95 4.45 -3.65 5.00
N LEU A 96 5.44 -3.02 4.36
CA LEU A 96 5.26 -1.78 3.62
C LEU A 96 4.26 -1.97 2.46
N ALA A 97 4.23 -3.13 1.81
CA ALA A 97 3.23 -3.44 0.79
C ALA A 97 1.79 -3.39 1.37
N ILE A 98 1.60 -3.94 2.58
CA ILE A 98 0.32 -3.85 3.31
C ILE A 98 0.03 -2.38 3.65
N GLY A 99 1.01 -1.65 4.17
CA GLY A 99 0.89 -0.22 4.48
C GLY A 99 0.48 0.62 3.27
N MET A 100 1.04 0.35 2.09
CA MET A 100 0.69 1.03 0.84
C MET A 100 -0.76 0.76 0.40
N ALA A 101 -1.25 -0.47 0.60
CA ALA A 101 -2.65 -0.80 0.34
C ALA A 101 -3.58 -0.03 1.29
N VAL A 102 -3.26 -0.02 2.59
CA VAL A 102 -4.00 0.73 3.60
C VAL A 102 -3.96 2.23 3.33
N PHE A 103 -2.80 2.78 2.94
CA PHE A 103 -2.64 4.17 2.54
C PHE A 103 -3.62 4.55 1.43
N ALA A 104 -3.62 3.78 0.34
CA ALA A 104 -4.47 4.06 -0.81
C ALA A 104 -5.96 4.01 -0.44
N LEU A 105 -6.39 3.06 0.40
CA LEU A 105 -7.76 2.98 0.92
C LEU A 105 -8.10 4.17 1.82
N ALA A 106 -7.26 4.45 2.83
CA ALA A 106 -7.48 5.53 3.79
C ALA A 106 -7.55 6.89 3.09
N PHE A 107 -6.62 7.15 2.18
CA PHE A 107 -6.60 8.37 1.38
C PHE A 107 -7.88 8.50 0.54
N SER A 108 -8.24 7.44 -0.20
CA SER A 108 -9.45 7.44 -1.04
C SER A 108 -10.72 7.70 -0.24
N LEU A 109 -10.84 7.12 0.96
CA LEU A 109 -11.99 7.31 1.85
C LEU A 109 -12.01 8.72 2.44
N MET A 110 -10.89 9.20 2.98
CA MET A 110 -10.79 10.55 3.56
C MET A 110 -11.03 11.63 2.49
N ALA A 111 -10.49 11.45 1.30
CA ALA A 111 -10.70 12.33 0.16
C ALA A 111 -12.19 12.47 -0.19
N ARG A 112 -12.90 11.34 -0.31
CA ARG A 112 -14.35 11.31 -0.57
C ARG A 112 -15.15 11.94 0.57
N ARG A 113 -14.76 11.71 1.82
CA ARG A 113 -15.40 12.33 3.00
C ARG A 113 -15.21 13.86 3.01
N CYS A 114 -14.03 14.35 2.66
CA CYS A 114 -13.74 15.79 2.59
C CYS A 114 -14.56 16.51 1.51
N VAL A 115 -14.76 15.87 0.36
CA VAL A 115 -15.63 16.39 -0.71
C VAL A 115 -17.10 16.39 -0.26
N ARG A 116 -17.61 15.28 0.30
CA ARG A 116 -19.00 15.19 0.79
C ARG A 116 -19.31 16.20 1.88
N LYS A 117 -18.40 16.43 2.83
CA LYS A 117 -18.57 17.47 3.86
C LYS A 117 -18.59 18.89 3.26
N GLY A 118 -17.90 19.11 2.14
CA GLY A 118 -17.91 20.40 1.46
C GLY A 118 -19.14 20.69 0.62
N GLN A 119 -19.93 19.68 0.27
CA GLN A 119 -21.21 19.85 -0.42
C GLN A 119 -22.38 20.11 0.54
N ARG A 120 -22.18 19.90 1.85
CA ARG A 120 -23.20 20.08 2.90
C ARG A 120 -23.03 21.39 3.69
N ALA A 121 -21.95 22.12 3.46
CA ALA A 121 -21.65 23.42 4.06
C ALA A 121 -21.82 24.50 3.01
#